data_AF-C8WVI4-F1
#
_entry.id   AF-C8WVI4-F1
#
_cell.length_a   1.000
_cell.length_b   1.000
_cell.length_c   1.000
_cell.angle_alpha   90.00
_cell.angle_beta   90.00
_cell.angle_gamma   90.00
#
_symmetry.space_group_name_H-M   'P 1'
#
loop_
_entity.id
_entity.type
_entity.pdbx_description
1 polymer ?
#
loop_
_entity_poly.entity_id
_entity_poly.type
_entity_poly.pdbx_seq_one_letter_code
_entity_poly.pdbx_strand_id
1 'polypeptide(L)'
;MPDTRDRADEIIERYLRVPVRMTLMCGGKSSFVLDTVIHRVTRRNEGGLIALDGGAFFVESAMLVEVSPTMLVLRDTERRWSLSVLRWSDLPEEFRPYPRGMWTDPRPEDDDPFAD
;
A
#
# COMPACT_ATOMS: atom_id res chain seq x y z
N MET A 1 -20.43 -13.46 8.48
CA MET A 1 -20.16 -12.01 8.40
C MET A 1 -19.73 -11.66 6.98
N PRO A 2 -20.67 -11.34 6.08
CA PRO A 2 -20.35 -10.90 4.70
C PRO A 2 -20.05 -9.39 4.62
N ASP A 3 -20.76 -8.56 5.39
CA ASP A 3 -20.80 -7.09 5.20
C ASP A 3 -19.46 -6.34 5.32
N THR A 4 -18.53 -6.80 6.17
CA THR A 4 -17.23 -6.13 6.37
C THR A 4 -16.26 -6.39 5.23
N ARG A 5 -16.38 -7.52 4.53
CA ARG A 5 -15.48 -7.89 3.43
C ARG A 5 -15.78 -7.08 2.18
N ASP A 6 -17.06 -6.89 1.89
CA ASP A 6 -17.55 -6.15 0.72
C ASP A 6 -17.26 -4.66 0.87
N ARG A 7 -17.51 -4.10 2.05
CA ARG A 7 -17.16 -2.71 2.37
C ARG A 7 -15.67 -2.40 2.24
N ALA A 8 -14.80 -3.34 2.60
CA ALA A 8 -13.36 -3.17 2.45
C ALA A 8 -12.93 -3.13 0.97
N ASP A 9 -13.52 -3.97 0.11
CA ASP A 9 -13.23 -3.94 -1.33
C ASP A 9 -13.70 -2.65 -1.98
N GLU A 10 -14.92 -2.19 -1.68
CA GLU A 10 -15.46 -0.91 -2.17
C GLU A 10 -14.57 0.28 -1.82
N ILE A 11 -13.93 0.24 -0.65
CA ILE A 11 -13.03 1.29 -0.20
C ILE A 11 -11.70 1.18 -0.93
N ILE A 12 -11.13 -0.02 -1.02
CA ILE A 12 -9.86 -0.27 -1.73
C ILE A 12 -9.97 0.22 -3.18
N GLU A 13 -11.10 0.00 -3.85
CA GLU A 13 -11.34 0.47 -5.22
C GLU A 13 -11.09 1.97 -5.40
N ARG A 14 -11.36 2.79 -4.37
CA ARG A 14 -11.14 4.26 -4.41
C ARG A 14 -9.66 4.66 -4.42
N TYR A 15 -8.78 3.74 -4.05
CA TYR A 15 -7.32 3.93 -4.00
C TYR A 15 -6.60 3.23 -5.16
N LEU A 16 -7.32 2.48 -6.00
CA LEU A 16 -6.73 1.85 -7.18
C LEU A 16 -6.52 2.89 -8.29
N ARG A 17 -5.38 2.78 -8.96
CA ARG A 17 -4.98 3.57 -10.14
C ARG A 17 -4.97 5.09 -9.91
N VAL A 18 -4.90 5.51 -8.66
CA VAL A 18 -4.70 6.91 -8.27
C VAL A 18 -3.36 7.08 -7.56
N PRO A 19 -2.69 8.24 -7.68
CA PRO A 19 -1.50 8.53 -6.90
C PRO A 19 -1.83 8.55 -5.40
N VAL A 20 -1.04 7.83 -4.63
CA VAL A 20 -1.17 7.75 -3.17
C VAL A 20 0.16 7.98 -2.47
N ARG A 21 0.08 8.40 -1.21
CA ARG A 21 1.16 8.33 -0.23
C ARG A 21 0.88 7.20 0.74
N MET A 22 1.83 6.27 0.83
CA MET A 22 1.84 5.16 1.77
C MET A 22 2.83 5.46 2.89
N THR A 23 2.42 5.33 4.15
CA THR A 23 3.28 5.51 5.32
C THR A 23 3.23 4.28 6.22
N LEU A 24 4.34 3.57 6.33
CA LEU A 24 4.50 2.43 7.23
C LEU A 24 5.01 2.93 8.59
N MET A 25 4.26 2.60 9.62
CA MET A 25 4.58 2.82 11.02
C MET A 25 4.89 1.47 11.67
N CYS A 26 6.03 1.34 12.34
CA CYS A 26 6.39 0.16 13.12
C CYS A 26 6.73 0.61 14.54
N GLY A 27 6.10 0.00 15.55
CA GLY A 27 6.37 0.34 16.96
C GLY A 27 6.09 1.81 17.31
N GLY A 28 5.13 2.44 16.62
CA GLY A 28 4.77 3.84 16.83
C GLY A 28 5.67 4.87 16.14
N LYS A 29 6.63 4.45 15.31
CA LYS A 29 7.52 5.35 14.55
C LYS A 29 7.32 5.19 13.04
N SER A 30 7.33 6.31 12.32
CA SER A 30 7.37 6.29 10.85
C SER A 30 8.67 5.63 10.40
N SER A 31 8.53 4.48 9.77
CA SER A 31 9.65 3.64 9.33
C SER A 31 9.92 3.82 7.84
N PHE A 32 8.87 4.09 7.06
CA PHE A 32 8.98 4.23 5.61
C PHE A 32 7.82 5.07 5.05
N VAL A 33 8.12 5.94 4.09
CA VAL A 33 7.12 6.72 3.33
C VAL A 33 7.41 6.53 1.85
N LEU A 34 6.37 6.22 1.07
CA LEU A 34 6.46 6.02 -0.36
C LEU A 34 5.30 6.68 -1.10
N ASP A 35 5.63 7.38 -2.17
CA ASP A 35 4.66 7.90 -3.12
C ASP A 35 4.58 6.97 -4.32
N THR A 36 3.40 6.42 -4.61
CA THR A 36 3.22 5.37 -5.62
C THR A 36 1.78 5.35 -6.15
N VAL A 37 1.47 4.41 -7.03
CA VAL A 37 0.13 4.08 -7.50
C VAL A 37 -0.16 2.63 -7.15
N ILE A 38 -1.33 2.36 -6.56
CA ILE A 38 -1.77 0.98 -6.30
C ILE A 38 -2.51 0.48 -7.53
N HIS A 39 -2.01 -0.57 -8.17
CA HIS A 39 -2.63 -1.14 -9.38
C HIS A 39 -3.71 -2.17 -9.06
N ARG A 40 -3.43 -3.00 -8.05
CA ARG A 40 -4.29 -4.13 -7.69
C ARG A 40 -4.05 -4.50 -6.24
N VAL A 41 -5.12 -4.88 -5.55
CA VAL A 41 -5.06 -5.56 -4.25
C VAL A 41 -5.65 -6.95 -4.41
N THR A 42 -4.91 -7.98 -4.01
CA THR A 42 -5.36 -9.37 -4.06
C THR A 42 -5.36 -9.93 -2.65
N ARG A 43 -6.54 -10.31 -2.15
CA ARG A 43 -6.70 -10.90 -0.81
C ARG A 43 -6.70 -12.43 -0.93
N ARG A 44 -5.90 -13.09 -0.10
CA ARG A 44 -5.84 -14.56 0.08
C ARG A 44 -6.09 -14.89 1.55
N ASN A 45 -6.33 -16.16 1.85
CA ASN A 45 -6.60 -16.60 3.23
C ASN A 45 -5.44 -16.27 4.19
N GLU A 46 -4.23 -16.18 3.65
CA GLU A 46 -2.98 -15.94 4.37
C GLU A 46 -2.54 -14.47 4.32
N GLY A 47 -3.35 -13.55 3.77
CA GLY A 47 -2.94 -12.16 3.65
C GLY A 47 -3.43 -11.36 2.45
N GLY A 48 -2.76 -10.25 2.18
CA GLY A 48 -3.05 -9.34 1.06
C GLY A 48 -1.79 -8.97 0.29
N LEU A 49 -1.85 -9.04 -1.04
CA LEU A 49 -0.82 -8.53 -1.93
C LEU A 49 -1.30 -7.21 -2.55
N ILE A 50 -0.49 -6.17 -2.45
CA ILE A 50 -0.73 -4.83 -3.01
C ILE A 50 0.30 -4.60 -4.11
N ALA A 51 -0.14 -4.60 -5.37
CA ALA A 51 0.73 -4.29 -6.51
C ALA A 51 0.87 -2.77 -6.68
N LEU A 52 2.10 -2.30 -6.81
CA LEU A 52 2.49 -0.88 -6.83
C LEU A 52 3.23 -0.53 -8.13
N ASP A 53 3.45 0.75 -8.39
CA ASP A 53 4.43 1.18 -9.40
C ASP A 53 5.81 0.66 -9.02
N GLY A 54 6.39 -0.22 -9.85
CA GLY A 54 7.75 -0.74 -9.69
C GLY A 54 7.91 -1.82 -8.61
N GLY A 55 6.82 -2.43 -8.11
CA GLY A 55 6.94 -3.52 -7.15
C GLY A 55 5.63 -4.00 -6.54
N ALA A 56 5.73 -4.69 -5.41
CA ALA A 56 4.57 -5.14 -4.66
C ALA A 56 4.86 -5.16 -3.15
N PHE A 57 3.82 -5.02 -2.35
CA PHE A 57 3.84 -5.10 -0.90
C PHE A 57 2.92 -6.24 -0.44
N PHE A 58 3.45 -7.20 0.31
CA PHE A 58 2.68 -8.33 0.84
C PHE A 58 2.48 -8.20 2.34
N VAL A 59 1.27 -8.53 2.80
CA VAL A 59 0.85 -8.51 4.20
C VAL A 59 0.36 -9.89 4.60
N GLU A 60 1.04 -10.55 5.53
CA GLU A 60 0.78 -11.93 5.99
C GLU A 60 -0.41 -12.10 6.96
N SER A 61 -0.95 -11.02 7.55
CA SER A 61 -1.88 -11.12 8.69
C SER A 61 -3.22 -10.46 8.42
N ALA A 62 -4.23 -10.85 9.23
CA ALA A 62 -5.60 -10.35 9.17
C ALA A 62 -5.62 -8.83 9.38
N MET A 63 -5.56 -8.10 8.26
CA MET A 63 -5.63 -6.66 8.21
C MET A 63 -6.94 -6.19 8.84
N LEU A 64 -6.86 -5.44 9.94
CA LEU A 64 -7.96 -4.55 10.25
C LEU A 64 -7.84 -3.34 9.33
N VAL A 65 -8.87 -3.17 8.50
CA VAL A 65 -9.02 -2.03 7.60
C VAL A 65 -9.83 -0.97 8.33
N GLU A 66 -9.14 0.02 8.90
CA GLU A 66 -9.78 1.22 9.44
C GLU A 66 -9.85 2.28 8.34
N VAL A 67 -11.04 2.85 8.16
CA VAL A 67 -11.31 3.73 7.02
C VAL A 67 -11.93 5.02 7.51
N SER A 68 -11.28 6.11 7.15
CA SER A 68 -11.91 7.42 7.07
C SER A 68 -12.23 7.74 5.60
N PRO A 69 -13.06 8.75 5.30
CA PRO A 69 -13.36 9.14 3.92
C PRO A 69 -12.12 9.41 3.04
N THR A 70 -10.97 9.73 3.65
CA THR A 70 -9.74 10.16 2.98
C THR A 70 -8.52 9.31 3.30
N MET A 71 -8.65 8.31 4.18
CA MET A 71 -7.53 7.49 4.62
C MET A 71 -7.92 6.02 4.75
N LEU A 72 -7.11 5.17 4.13
CA LEU A 72 -7.13 3.73 4.30
C LEU A 72 -6.00 3.35 5.27
N VAL A 73 -6.34 2.67 6.36
CA VAL A 73 -5.34 2.18 7.33
C VAL A 73 -5.41 0.66 7.38
N LEU A 74 -4.25 0.03 7.14
CA LEU A 74 -4.05 -1.39 7.34
C LEU A 74 -3.25 -1.55 8.62
N ARG A 75 -3.72 -2.33 9.58
CA ARG A 75 -2.97 -2.56 10.82
C ARG A 75 -2.89 -4.02 11.21
N ASP A 76 -1.76 -4.36 11.82
CA ASP A 76 -1.53 -5.60 12.53
C ASP A 76 -1.30 -5.28 14.00
N THR A 77 -2.26 -5.69 14.84
CA THR A 77 -2.24 -5.43 16.27
C THR A 77 -1.23 -6.30 17.02
N GLU A 78 -0.88 -7.46 16.48
CA GLU A 78 0.06 -8.39 17.10
C GLU A 78 1.50 -7.94 16.85
N ARG A 79 1.82 -7.64 15.60
CA ARG A 79 3.15 -7.19 15.17
C ARG A 79 3.37 -5.68 15.32
N ARG A 80 2.36 -4.94 15.79
CA ARG A 80 2.40 -3.49 16.08
C ARG A 80 2.91 -2.65 14.91
N TRP A 81 2.41 -2.93 13.71
CA TRP A 81 2.63 -2.07 12.55
C TRP A 81 1.31 -1.57 12.00
N SER A 82 1.36 -0.40 11.36
CA SER A 82 0.26 0.13 10.57
C SER A 82 0.77 0.76 9.28
N LEU A 83 0.00 0.62 8.22
CA LEU A 83 0.22 1.22 6.93
C LEU A 83 -0.96 2.15 6.64
N SER A 84 -0.71 3.47 6.63
CA SER A 84 -1.70 4.43 6.16
C SER A 84 -1.50 4.73 4.69
N VAL A 85 -2.60 4.86 3.97
CA VAL A 85 -2.66 5.18 2.55
C VAL A 85 -3.59 6.37 2.38
N LEU A 86 -3.07 7.47 1.82
CA LEU A 86 -3.83 8.68 1.49
C LEU A 86 -3.70 8.97 0.00
N ARG A 87 -4.78 9.41 -0.63
CA ARG A 87 -4.72 9.90 -2.01
C ARG A 87 -4.01 11.25 -2.03
N TRP A 88 -3.20 11.49 -3.05
CA TRP A 88 -2.54 12.77 -3.22
C TRP A 88 -3.50 13.95 -3.27
N SER A 89 -4.69 13.75 -3.86
CA SER A 89 -5.76 14.74 -3.93
C SER A 89 -6.33 15.16 -2.58
N ASP A 90 -6.14 14.33 -1.55
CA ASP A 90 -6.70 14.54 -0.21
C ASP A 90 -5.65 15.08 0.77
N LEU A 91 -4.39 15.20 0.34
CA LEU A 91 -3.32 15.77 1.14
C LEU A 91 -3.38 17.32 1.09
N PRO A 92 -3.12 18.00 2.22
CA PRO A 92 -2.98 19.46 2.23
C PRO A 92 -1.90 19.95 1.26
N GLU A 93 -2.05 21.15 0.72
CA GLU A 93 -1.15 21.73 -0.29
C GLU A 93 0.30 21.88 0.19
N GLU A 94 0.54 21.94 1.52
CA GLU A 94 1.90 21.96 2.08
C GLU A 94 2.70 20.66 1.84
N PHE A 95 2.02 19.55 1.54
CA PHE A 95 2.69 18.28 1.26
C PHE A 95 3.25 18.26 -0.15
N ARG A 96 4.54 17.93 -0.27
CA ARG A 96 5.20 17.70 -1.55
C ARG A 96 5.58 16.23 -1.71
N PRO A 97 5.52 15.67 -2.94
CA PRO A 97 6.05 14.34 -3.20
C PRO A 97 7.51 14.26 -2.77
N TYR A 98 7.90 13.15 -2.17
CA TYR A 98 9.32 12.90 -1.98
C TYR A 98 9.95 12.73 -3.37
N PRO A 99 11.18 13.22 -3.58
CA PRO A 99 11.88 12.96 -4.83
C PRO A 99 11.89 11.45 -5.05
N ARG A 100 11.47 10.99 -6.23
CA ARG A 100 11.68 9.59 -6.61
C ARG A 100 13.18 9.36 -6.55
N GLY A 101 13.65 8.61 -5.56
CA GLY A 101 14.96 7.98 -5.66
C GLY A 101 14.91 7.14 -6.92
N MET A 102 15.84 7.35 -7.85
CA MET A 102 16.00 6.45 -8.98
C MET A 102 16.38 5.10 -8.38
N TRP A 103 15.39 4.24 -8.18
CA TRP A 103 15.67 2.83 -7.96
C TRP A 103 16.13 2.30 -9.31
N THR A 104 17.43 2.12 -9.45
CA THR A 104 18.03 1.37 -10.55
C THR A 104 17.91 -0.10 -10.17
N ASP A 105 17.30 -0.92 -11.02
CA ASP A 105 17.30 -2.38 -10.81
C ASP A 105 18.77 -2.82 -10.74
N PRO A 106 19.24 -3.41 -9.63
CA PRO A 106 20.62 -3.87 -9.53
C PRO A 106 20.88 -5.14 -10.35
N ARG A 107 19.83 -5.75 -10.91
CA ARG A 107 19.96 -6.91 -11.79
C ARG A 107 20.37 -6.47 -13.19
N PRO A 108 21.26 -7.23 -13.87
CA PRO A 108 21.53 -7.03 -15.29
C PRO A 108 20.22 -7.12 -16.09
N GLU A 109 20.09 -6.34 -17.16
CA GLU A 109 18.90 -6.28 -18.02
C GLU A 109 18.49 -7.64 -18.62
N ASP A 110 19.39 -8.63 -18.59
CA ASP A 110 19.21 -9.98 -19.15
C ASP A 110 18.75 -11.04 -18.13
N ASP A 111 18.56 -10.68 -16.86
CA ASP A 111 18.23 -11.63 -15.78
C ASP A 111 16.70 -11.65 -15.50
N ASP A 112 15.91 -11.79 -16.58
CA ASP A 112 14.48 -12.07 -16.47
C ASP A 112 14.27 -13.57 -16.16
N PRO A 113 13.85 -13.94 -14.93
CA PRO A 113 13.61 -15.34 -14.58
C PRO A 113 12.37 -15.94 -15.28
N PHE A 114 11.72 -15.18 -16.17
CA PHE A 114 10.56 -15.58 -16.96
C PHE A 114 10.80 -15.52 -18.48
N ALA A 115 12.03 -15.25 -18.96
CA ALA A 115 12.38 -15.45 -20.35
C ALA A 115 12.58 -16.96 -20.64
N ASP A 116 11.91 -17.46 -21.69
CA ASP A 116 11.76 -18.90 -22.02
C ASP A 116 13.06 -19.69 -22.19
#